data_AF-A0A3C0QI83-F1
#
_entry.id   AF-A0A3C0QI83-F1
#
_cell.length_a   1.000
_cell.length_b   1.000
_cell.length_c   1.000
_cell.angle_alpha   90.00
_cell.angle_beta   90.00
_cell.angle_gamma   90.00
#
_symmetry.space_group_name_H-M   'P 1'
#
loop_
_entity.id
_entity.type
_entity.pdbx_description
1 polymer ?
#
loop_
_entity_poly.entity_id
_entity_poly.type
_entity_poly.pdbx_seq_one_letter_code
_entity_poly.pdbx_strand_id
1 'polypeptide(L)'
;VHEFTPLANLLGMDGMNTLSAIGGKTLGIIIIFPVLFYLFRRFLSPHKDLSVPEDYFLVIILILIIAFGDHLRFFADFHVEDYRQYVQSLLVFKPAYPEAIANSSAKIVLSLHVLCVNIFILYFPFSKLMHIIGTFAANKIRSE
;
A
#
# COMPACT_ATOMS: atom_id res chain seq x y z
N VAL A 1 2.61 -2.95 23.05
CA VAL A 1 3.34 -2.32 21.93
C VAL A 1 2.66 -0.98 21.65
N HIS A 2 3.26 0.13 22.08
CA HIS A 2 2.66 1.47 22.08
C HIS A 2 3.10 2.34 20.89
N GLU A 3 3.44 1.75 19.75
CA GLU A 3 4.25 2.45 18.74
C GLU A 3 3.48 3.46 17.86
N PHE A 4 2.14 3.44 17.87
CA PHE A 4 1.31 4.46 17.21
C PHE A 4 0.70 5.48 18.18
N THR A 5 1.16 5.51 19.44
CA THR A 5 0.66 6.45 20.46
C THR A 5 0.82 7.92 20.10
N PRO A 6 1.86 8.41 19.39
CA PRO A 6 1.98 9.85 19.12
C PRO A 6 0.84 10.38 18.25
N LEU A 7 0.49 9.67 17.17
CA LEU A 7 -0.61 10.03 16.28
C LEU A 7 -1.97 9.79 16.92
N ALA A 8 -2.13 8.70 17.67
CA ALA A 8 -3.37 8.43 18.40
C ALA A 8 -3.63 9.46 19.52
N ASN A 9 -2.58 9.92 20.19
CA ASN A 9 -2.68 10.98 21.21
C ASN A 9 -2.95 12.36 20.58
N LEU A 10 -2.42 12.61 19.38
CA LEU A 10 -2.61 13.88 18.68
C LEU A 10 -3.99 14.01 18.01
N LEU A 11 -4.45 12.94 17.34
CA LEU A 11 -5.67 12.97 16.53
C LEU A 11 -6.88 12.33 17.22
N GLY A 12 -6.67 11.54 18.28
CA GLY A 12 -7.68 10.65 18.84
C GLY A 12 -8.04 9.50 17.89
N MET A 13 -8.77 8.50 18.39
CA MET A 13 -9.23 7.37 17.57
C MET A 13 -10.20 7.84 16.47
N ASP A 14 -11.06 8.81 16.76
CA ASP A 14 -12.01 9.38 15.79
C ASP A 14 -11.32 10.17 14.68
N GLY A 15 -10.27 10.94 15.03
CA GLY A 15 -9.46 11.65 14.04
C GLY A 15 -8.66 10.69 13.18
N MET A 16 -8.10 9.61 13.74
CA MET A 16 -7.44 8.56 12.96
C MET A 16 -8.41 7.86 12.01
N ASN A 17 -9.61 7.51 12.47
CA ASN A 17 -10.66 6.91 11.65
C ASN A 17 -11.07 7.83 10.50
N THR A 18 -11.22 9.14 10.77
CA THR A 18 -11.57 10.18 9.80
C THR A 18 -10.44 10.42 8.79
N LEU A 19 -9.19 10.51 9.25
CA LEU A 19 -8.02 10.68 8.39
C LEU A 19 -7.88 9.47 7.45
N SER A 20 -8.00 8.26 7.98
CA SER A 20 -7.99 7.04 7.17
C SER A 20 -9.19 6.99 6.22
N ALA A 21 -10.36 7.54 6.62
CA ALA A 21 -11.54 7.64 5.77
C ALA A 21 -11.33 8.54 4.56
N ILE A 22 -10.97 9.78 4.84
CA ILE A 22 -10.91 10.82 3.82
C ILE A 22 -9.61 10.65 3.05
N GLY A 23 -8.48 10.61 3.74
CA GLY A 23 -7.16 10.45 3.13
C GLY A 23 -7.05 9.15 2.34
N GLY A 24 -7.46 8.02 2.93
CA GLY A 24 -7.41 6.72 2.27
C GLY A 24 -8.25 6.68 0.99
N LYS A 25 -9.54 7.04 1.07
CA LYS A 25 -10.45 7.01 -0.09
C LYS A 25 -10.02 7.99 -1.17
N THR A 26 -9.69 9.22 -0.80
CA THR A 26 -9.34 10.27 -1.77
C THR A 26 -8.03 9.96 -2.47
N LEU A 27 -6.99 9.57 -1.74
CA LEU A 27 -5.69 9.25 -2.35
C LEU A 27 -5.75 7.98 -3.20
N GLY A 28 -6.48 6.95 -2.76
CA GLY A 28 -6.67 5.73 -3.56
C GLY A 28 -7.30 6.02 -4.92
N ILE A 29 -8.40 6.78 -4.93
CA ILE A 29 -9.06 7.24 -6.17
C ILE A 29 -8.11 8.10 -7.01
N ILE A 30 -7.35 9.02 -6.42
CA ILE A 30 -6.46 9.89 -7.19
C ILE A 30 -5.31 9.11 -7.81
N ILE A 31 -4.70 8.17 -7.08
CA ILE A 31 -3.49 7.45 -7.51
C ILE A 31 -3.83 6.34 -8.52
N ILE A 32 -5.02 5.74 -8.47
CA ILE A 32 -5.35 4.65 -9.41
C ILE A 32 -5.35 5.13 -10.87
N PHE A 33 -5.79 6.37 -11.16
CA PHE A 33 -5.82 6.91 -12.52
C PHE A 33 -4.44 7.03 -13.20
N PRO A 34 -3.43 7.72 -12.61
CA PRO A 34 -2.12 7.82 -13.23
C PRO A 34 -1.43 6.46 -13.34
N VAL A 35 -1.65 5.54 -12.39
CA VAL A 35 -1.08 4.19 -12.44
C VAL A 35 -1.68 3.38 -13.58
N LEU A 36 -3.01 3.41 -13.76
CA LEU A 36 -3.68 2.78 -14.89
C LEU A 36 -3.26 3.42 -16.22
N PHE A 37 -3.20 4.76 -16.29
CA PHE A 37 -2.69 5.45 -17.48
C PHE A 37 -1.28 4.98 -17.84
N TYR A 38 -0.39 4.87 -16.86
CA TYR A 38 0.98 4.43 -17.09
C TYR A 38 1.06 2.97 -17.56
N LEU A 39 0.18 2.09 -17.04
CA LEU A 39 0.04 0.72 -17.54
C LEU A 39 -0.40 0.71 -19.01
N PHE A 40 -1.49 1.41 -19.34
CA PHE A 40 -2.03 1.41 -20.71
C PHE A 40 -1.08 2.03 -21.71
N ARG A 41 -0.42 3.13 -21.34
CA ARG A 41 0.61 3.79 -22.15
C ARG A 41 1.74 2.82 -22.53
N ARG A 42 2.02 1.83 -21.68
CA ARG A 42 3.07 0.83 -21.89
C ARG A 42 2.72 -0.21 -22.96
N PHE A 43 1.46 -0.35 -23.33
CA PHE A 43 1.06 -1.26 -24.42
C PHE A 43 1.18 -0.62 -25.81
N LEU A 44 1.35 0.71 -25.91
CA LEU A 44 1.47 1.44 -27.17
C LEU A 44 2.95 1.66 -27.55
N SER A 45 3.27 1.55 -28.85
CA SER A 45 4.59 1.89 -29.39
C SER A 45 4.82 3.42 -29.31
N PRO A 46 6.05 3.90 -29.03
CA PRO A 46 7.32 3.17 -28.89
C PRO A 46 7.58 2.60 -27.48
N HIS A 47 6.69 2.84 -26.52
CA HIS A 47 6.91 2.50 -25.11
C HIS A 47 6.91 1.00 -24.85
N LYS A 48 6.07 0.25 -25.57
CA LYS A 48 6.07 -1.21 -25.54
C LYS A 48 7.44 -1.79 -25.89
N ASP A 49 8.11 -1.19 -26.88
CA ASP A 49 9.37 -1.70 -27.43
C ASP A 49 10.56 -1.44 -26.50
N LEU A 50 10.41 -0.51 -25.55
CA LEU A 50 11.40 -0.19 -24.51
C LEU A 50 11.10 -0.85 -23.16
N SER A 51 9.94 -1.47 -23.00
CA SER A 51 9.48 -1.98 -21.71
C SER A 51 9.90 -3.42 -21.49
N VAL A 52 10.40 -3.71 -20.30
CA VAL A 52 10.74 -5.07 -19.86
C VAL A 52 9.60 -5.67 -19.02
N PRO A 53 9.46 -7.01 -18.88
CA PRO A 53 8.37 -7.62 -18.11
C PRO A 53 8.22 -7.08 -16.68
N GLU A 54 9.34 -6.77 -16.04
CA GLU A 54 9.44 -6.16 -14.71
C GLU A 54 8.64 -4.85 -14.58
N ASP A 55 8.61 -4.07 -15.66
CA ASP A 55 7.93 -2.79 -15.70
C ASP A 55 6.39 -2.93 -15.68
N TYR A 56 5.87 -4.04 -16.17
CA TYR A 56 4.44 -4.36 -16.10
C TYR A 56 4.11 -4.97 -14.75
N PHE A 57 4.94 -5.89 -14.26
CA PHE A 57 4.76 -6.55 -12.97
C PHE A 57 4.62 -5.54 -11.82
N LEU A 58 5.53 -4.56 -11.75
CA LEU A 58 5.51 -3.55 -10.69
C LEU A 58 4.25 -2.66 -10.75
N VAL A 59 3.79 -2.31 -11.95
CA VAL A 59 2.59 -1.49 -12.08
C VAL A 59 1.34 -2.29 -11.74
N ILE A 60 1.27 -3.57 -12.15
CA ILE A 60 0.17 -4.47 -11.82
C ILE A 60 0.07 -4.71 -10.31
N ILE A 61 1.19 -4.97 -9.63
CA ILE A 61 1.16 -5.19 -8.18
C ILE A 61 0.70 -3.93 -7.43
N LEU A 62 1.10 -2.73 -7.88
CA LEU A 62 0.61 -1.47 -7.33
C LEU A 62 -0.89 -1.28 -7.54
N ILE A 63 -1.41 -1.62 -8.72
CA ILE A 63 -2.86 -1.59 -9.00
C ILE A 63 -3.61 -2.51 -8.04
N LEU A 64 -3.12 -3.73 -7.82
CA LEU A 64 -3.75 -4.69 -6.91
C LEU A 64 -3.73 -4.18 -5.46
N ILE A 65 -2.61 -3.60 -5.00
CA ILE A 65 -2.51 -3.00 -3.66
C ILE A 65 -3.54 -1.88 -3.50
N ILE A 66 -3.61 -0.95 -4.45
CA ILE A 66 -4.57 0.17 -4.40
C ILE A 66 -6.00 -0.37 -4.46
N ALA A 67 -6.32 -1.26 -5.40
CA ALA A 67 -7.66 -1.80 -5.58
C ALA A 67 -8.17 -2.55 -4.33
N PHE A 68 -7.34 -3.41 -3.73
CA PHE A 68 -7.72 -4.10 -2.49
C PHE A 68 -7.76 -3.14 -1.29
N GLY A 69 -6.86 -2.15 -1.22
CA GLY A 69 -6.86 -1.13 -0.16
C GLY A 69 -8.14 -0.28 -0.20
N ASP A 70 -8.51 0.18 -1.39
CA ASP A 70 -9.75 0.90 -1.63
C ASP A 70 -10.96 0.02 -1.31
N HIS A 71 -10.95 -1.24 -1.73
CA HIS A 71 -12.05 -2.16 -1.41
C HIS A 71 -12.26 -2.26 0.11
N LEU A 72 -11.19 -2.36 0.90
CA LEU A 72 -11.29 -2.38 2.36
C LEU A 72 -11.87 -1.08 2.91
N ARG A 73 -11.58 0.06 2.27
CA ARG A 73 -12.05 1.37 2.75
C ARG A 73 -13.48 1.72 2.30
N PHE A 74 -13.93 1.21 1.16
CA PHE A 74 -15.27 1.46 0.63
C PHE A 74 -16.31 0.43 1.10
N PHE A 75 -15.90 -0.82 1.34
CA PHE A 75 -16.83 -1.93 1.57
C PHE A 75 -16.62 -2.70 2.88
N ALA A 76 -15.60 -2.38 3.69
CA ALA A 76 -15.42 -3.03 4.98
C ALA A 76 -15.86 -2.13 6.14
N ASP A 77 -16.45 -2.74 7.16
CA ASP A 77 -17.07 -2.07 8.31
C ASP A 77 -16.19 -2.04 9.58
N PHE A 78 -14.90 -2.40 9.47
CA PHE A 78 -14.00 -2.43 10.63
C PHE A 78 -13.21 -1.13 10.79
N HIS A 79 -12.78 -0.85 12.02
CA HIS A 79 -12.14 0.40 12.39
C HIS A 79 -10.62 0.36 12.25
N VAL A 80 -10.00 1.53 12.37
CA VAL A 80 -8.53 1.68 12.36
C VAL A 80 -7.84 0.80 13.42
N GLU A 81 -8.52 0.58 14.54
CA GLU A 81 -7.99 -0.25 15.63
C GLU A 81 -7.80 -1.70 15.22
N ASP A 82 -8.76 -2.26 14.47
CA ASP A 82 -8.74 -3.68 14.10
C ASP A 82 -7.58 -3.99 13.14
N TYR A 83 -7.39 -3.17 12.10
CA TYR A 83 -6.26 -3.40 11.20
C TYR A 83 -4.92 -3.18 11.93
N ARG A 84 -4.86 -2.24 12.88
CA ARG A 84 -3.64 -1.96 13.65
C ARG A 84 -3.23 -3.17 14.47
N GLN A 85 -4.18 -3.80 15.16
CA GLN A 85 -3.94 -5.03 15.91
C GLN A 85 -3.48 -6.18 14.98
N TYR A 86 -4.09 -6.32 13.81
CA TYR A 86 -3.66 -7.31 12.83
C TYR A 86 -2.21 -7.10 12.39
N VAL A 87 -1.84 -5.87 12.00
CA VAL A 87 -0.45 -5.56 11.58
C VAL A 87 0.54 -5.75 12.73
N GLN A 88 0.19 -5.36 13.95
CA GLN A 88 1.02 -5.61 15.14
C GLN A 88 1.27 -7.11 15.36
N SER A 89 0.25 -7.95 15.15
CA SER A 89 0.38 -9.41 15.25
C SER A 89 1.41 -9.97 14.24
N LEU A 90 1.48 -9.38 13.04
CA LEU A 90 2.46 -9.75 12.01
C LEU A 90 3.88 -9.34 12.42
N LEU A 91 4.05 -8.13 12.98
CA LEU A 91 5.37 -7.62 13.41
C LEU A 91 5.99 -8.46 14.54
N VAL A 92 5.16 -9.03 15.42
CA VAL A 92 5.63 -9.93 16.49
C VAL A 92 5.64 -11.40 16.08
N PHE A 93 5.48 -11.70 14.78
CA PHE A 93 5.47 -13.06 14.22
C PHE A 93 4.43 -14.00 14.85
N LYS A 94 3.29 -13.45 15.27
CA LYS A 94 2.14 -14.21 15.80
C LYS A 94 0.87 -13.80 15.03
N PRO A 95 0.74 -14.22 13.76
CA PRO A 95 -0.37 -13.77 12.91
C PRO A 95 -1.71 -14.16 13.53
N ALA A 96 -2.52 -13.15 13.86
CA ALA A 96 -3.83 -13.33 14.45
C ALA A 96 -4.81 -12.30 13.90
N TYR A 97 -5.97 -12.76 13.43
CA TYR A 97 -7.06 -11.87 13.01
C TYR A 97 -7.85 -11.44 14.25
N PRO A 98 -8.08 -10.14 14.47
CA PRO A 98 -9.08 -9.66 15.42
C PRO A 98 -10.46 -10.20 15.05
N GLU A 99 -11.32 -10.40 16.06
CA GLU A 99 -12.65 -11.01 15.88
C GLU A 99 -13.50 -10.27 14.84
N ALA A 100 -13.45 -8.93 14.86
CA ALA A 100 -14.15 -8.07 13.90
C ALA A 100 -13.75 -8.37 12.45
N ILE A 101 -12.49 -8.67 12.19
CA ILE A 101 -11.99 -9.01 10.86
C ILE A 101 -12.24 -10.49 10.56
N ALA A 102 -11.99 -11.37 11.52
CA ALA A 102 -12.07 -12.82 11.36
C ALA A 102 -13.46 -13.29 10.90
N ASN A 103 -14.51 -12.63 11.38
CA ASN A 103 -15.91 -12.92 11.04
C ASN A 103 -16.45 -12.10 9.86
N SER A 104 -15.63 -11.22 9.27
CA SER A 104 -16.04 -10.37 8.14
C SER A 104 -15.67 -10.97 6.78
N SER A 105 -16.44 -10.61 5.75
CA SER A 105 -16.10 -10.90 4.35
C SER A 105 -14.79 -10.22 3.90
N ALA A 106 -14.38 -9.16 4.60
CA ALA A 106 -13.19 -8.39 4.30
C ALA A 106 -11.88 -9.08 4.69
N LYS A 107 -11.91 -10.19 5.47
CA LYS A 107 -10.74 -11.00 5.81
C LYS A 107 -9.92 -11.41 4.59
N ILE A 108 -10.59 -11.89 3.54
CA ILE A 108 -9.94 -12.38 2.32
C ILE A 108 -9.27 -11.21 1.59
N VAL A 109 -9.98 -10.10 1.45
CA VAL A 109 -9.46 -8.90 0.78
C VAL A 109 -8.27 -8.32 1.55
N LEU A 110 -8.32 -8.31 2.89
CA LEU A 110 -7.19 -7.87 3.72
C LEU A 110 -5.98 -8.78 3.56
N SER A 111 -6.21 -10.10 3.50
CA SER A 111 -5.15 -11.08 3.27
C SER A 111 -4.49 -10.86 1.91
N LEU A 112 -5.29 -10.64 0.86
CA LEU A 112 -4.80 -10.37 -0.49
C LEU A 112 -4.04 -9.04 -0.57
N HIS A 113 -4.57 -7.99 0.05
CA HIS A 113 -3.89 -6.69 0.14
C HIS A 113 -2.51 -6.84 0.80
N VAL A 114 -2.45 -7.46 1.97
CA VAL A 114 -1.19 -7.66 2.70
C VAL A 114 -0.25 -8.60 1.94
N LEU A 115 -0.76 -9.63 1.25
CA LEU A 115 0.05 -10.47 0.37
C LEU A 115 0.69 -9.66 -0.76
N CYS A 116 -0.09 -8.83 -1.46
CA CYS A 116 0.42 -7.98 -2.52
C CYS A 116 1.48 -6.99 -2.01
N VAL A 117 1.26 -6.39 -0.82
CA VAL A 117 2.24 -5.51 -0.16
C VAL A 117 3.53 -6.28 0.17
N ASN A 118 3.45 -7.51 0.68
CA ASN A 118 4.64 -8.33 0.95
C ASN A 118 5.41 -8.67 -0.32
N ILE A 119 4.71 -9.06 -1.40
CA ILE A 119 5.33 -9.29 -2.71
C ILE A 119 6.02 -8.03 -3.22
N PHE A 120 5.36 -6.87 -3.08
CA PHE A 120 5.93 -5.58 -3.45
C PHE A 120 7.20 -5.28 -2.65
N ILE A 121 7.20 -5.45 -1.33
CA ILE A 121 8.38 -5.23 -0.47
C ILE A 121 9.52 -6.20 -0.83
N LEU A 122 9.21 -7.47 -1.06
CA LEU A 122 10.21 -8.48 -1.47
C LEU A 122 10.86 -8.14 -2.81
N TYR A 123 10.06 -7.63 -3.75
CA TYR A 123 10.51 -7.23 -5.09
C TYR A 123 11.19 -5.85 -5.11
N PHE A 124 10.84 -4.98 -4.16
CA PHE A 124 11.32 -3.61 -4.06
C PHE A 124 12.83 -3.44 -4.31
N PRO A 125 13.75 -4.19 -3.65
CA PRO A 125 15.19 -4.03 -3.83
C PRO A 125 15.69 -4.27 -5.26
N PHE A 126 14.96 -5.05 -6.05
CA PHE A 126 15.30 -5.41 -7.43
C PHE A 126 14.60 -4.53 -8.47
N SER A 127 13.81 -3.55 -8.02
CA SER A 127 12.99 -2.74 -8.89
C SER A 127 13.64 -1.40 -9.25
N LYS A 128 13.13 -0.78 -10.32
CA LYS A 128 13.53 0.59 -10.72
C LYS A 128 13.24 1.65 -9.65
N LEU A 129 12.39 1.36 -8.64
CA LEU A 129 12.11 2.28 -7.54
C LEU A 129 13.33 2.51 -6.63
N MET A 130 14.19 1.51 -6.46
CA MET A 130 15.42 1.65 -5.66
C MET A 130 16.40 2.64 -6.26
N HIS A 131 16.43 2.74 -7.59
CA HIS A 131 17.35 3.66 -8.26
C HIS A 131 17.09 5.11 -7.85
N ILE A 132 15.83 5.50 -7.63
CA ILE A 132 15.48 6.86 -7.20
C ILE A 132 16.04 7.14 -5.79
N ILE A 133 15.90 6.19 -4.86
CA ILE A 133 16.39 6.35 -3.48
C ILE A 133 17.92 6.47 -3.46
N GLY A 134 18.60 5.57 -4.17
CA GLY A 134 20.07 5.56 -4.22
C GLY A 134 20.66 6.79 -4.93
N THR A 135 20.07 7.19 -6.05
CA THR A 135 20.59 8.33 -6.84
C THR A 135 20.36 9.67 -6.16
N PHE A 136 19.21 9.88 -5.51
CA PHE A 136 18.95 11.14 -4.81
C PHE A 136 19.92 11.37 -3.64
N ALA A 137 20.13 10.34 -2.81
CA ALA A 137 21.08 10.41 -1.69
C ALA A 137 22.53 10.62 -2.18
N ALA A 138 22.95 9.87 -3.20
CA ALA A 138 24.29 10.00 -3.78
C ALA A 138 24.52 11.38 -4.44
N ASN A 139 23.52 11.91 -5.16
CA ASN A 139 23.61 13.22 -5.80
C ASN A 139 23.69 14.36 -4.78
N LYS A 140 22.99 14.24 -3.64
CA LYS A 140 23.07 15.24 -2.55
C LYS A 140 24.46 15.30 -1.91
N ILE A 141 25.14 14.16 -1.78
CA ILE A 141 26.52 14.10 -1.25
C ILE A 141 27.54 14.65 -2.26
N ARG A 142 27.28 14.48 -3.56
CA ARG A 142 28.17 14.95 -4.65
C ARG A 142 27.99 16.44 -5.01
N SER A 143 26.97 17.10 -4.46
CA SER A 143 26.70 18.52 -4.72
C SER A 143 27.38 19.48 -3.73
N GLU A 144 28.22 18.96 -2.84
CA GLU A 144 29.18 19.72 -2.03
C GLU A 144 30.60 19.52 -2.58
#